data_AF-G7VAI6-F1
#
_entry.id   AF-G7VAI6-F1
#
_cell.length_a   1.000
_cell.length_b   1.000
_cell.length_c   1.000
_cell.angle_alpha   90.00
_cell.angle_beta   90.00
_cell.angle_gamma   90.00
#
_symmetry.space_group_name_H-M   'P 1'
#
loop_
_entity.id
_entity.type
_entity.pdbx_description
1 polymer ?
#
loop_
_entity_poly.entity_id
_entity_poly.type
_entity_poly.pdbx_seq_one_letter_code
_entity_poly.pdbx_strand_id
1 'polypeptide(L)'
;MRGDKLLPGIALAAALLLALMGMVVVTAQEAAVRVKYVAGALPTDPFSNVWPAPVDVPLTSQSLVYPLPAATETRSVGVSAVYNGTHIAFLLVWSDPTQDVAKPGGLDVFPDAVAVQFPVSRAQLPYICMGTVDNPVNIVYWKAGVGVENLVAGAGYGLSPQQREALGLQATPAAPVELLPATAQMVTAAAAYRDGKWYVVLMRPLGSAHPLMASLADGFSAAFATWDGSKGERGGLKATSGWIAFQLEKPAAPATATQTPTTTAAPGTTTITQTTTVTQVVETTPTWAWAVIGVLVALLALFAGSALRRK
;
A
#
# COMPACT_ATOMS: atom_id res chain seq x y z
N MET A 1 25.67 5.36 36.78
CA MET A 1 25.99 5.81 35.40
C MET A 1 26.70 4.72 34.58
N ARG A 2 26.21 3.47 34.55
CA ARG A 2 26.83 2.37 33.75
C ARG A 2 25.83 1.55 32.90
N GLY A 3 24.53 1.87 32.95
CA GLY A 3 23.48 1.08 32.26
C GLY A 3 23.30 1.41 30.78
N ASP A 4 23.55 2.66 30.36
CA ASP A 4 23.08 3.16 29.06
C ASP A 4 23.93 2.73 27.85
N LYS A 5 25.10 2.13 28.08
CA LYS A 5 25.98 1.61 27.02
C LYS A 5 25.94 0.07 26.90
N LEU A 6 25.28 -0.62 27.82
CA LEU A 6 25.22 -2.09 27.82
C LEU A 6 24.21 -2.62 26.80
N LEU A 7 23.04 -1.96 26.66
CA LEU A 7 22.02 -2.35 25.68
C LEU A 7 22.49 -2.33 24.21
N PRO A 8 23.15 -1.26 23.70
CA PRO A 8 23.61 -1.26 22.31
C PRO A 8 24.74 -2.27 22.06
N GLY A 9 25.58 -2.55 23.07
CA GLY A 9 26.63 -3.57 22.98
C GLY A 9 26.07 -4.99 22.88
N ILE A 10 25.00 -5.28 23.62
CA ILE A 10 24.30 -6.58 23.57
C ILE A 10 23.58 -6.76 22.23
N ALA A 11 22.92 -5.71 21.72
CA ALA A 11 22.25 -5.75 20.42
C ALA A 11 23.23 -6.00 19.25
N LEU A 12 24.41 -5.38 19.29
CA LEU A 12 25.46 -5.58 18.28
C LEU A 12 26.05 -6.99 18.34
N ALA A 13 26.31 -7.51 19.55
CA ALA A 13 26.78 -8.88 19.75
C ALA A 13 25.77 -9.92 19.25
N ALA A 14 24.47 -9.71 19.49
CA ALA A 14 23.41 -10.59 19.01
C ALA A 14 23.28 -10.57 17.47
N ALA A 15 23.36 -9.38 16.85
CA ALA A 15 23.32 -9.26 15.38
C ALA A 15 24.53 -9.94 14.70
N LEU A 16 25.73 -9.83 15.28
CA LEU A 16 26.94 -10.51 14.80
C LEU A 16 26.83 -12.04 14.92
N LEU A 17 26.26 -12.52 16.02
CA LEU A 17 26.09 -13.96 16.25
C LEU A 17 25.04 -14.56 15.29
N LEU A 18 23.95 -13.83 15.01
CA LEU A 18 22.96 -14.20 14.00
C LEU A 18 23.57 -14.25 12.58
N ALA A 19 24.41 -13.26 12.23
CA ALA A 19 25.09 -13.23 10.93
C ALA A 19 26.08 -14.40 10.76
N LEU A 20 26.83 -14.77 11.81
CA LEU A 20 27.72 -15.94 11.80
C LEU A 20 26.96 -17.27 11.65
N MET A 21 25.69 -17.31 12.05
CA MET A 21 24.80 -18.46 11.89
C MET A 21 24.08 -18.46 10.52
N GLY A 22 24.45 -17.57 9.60
CA GLY A 22 23.82 -17.46 8.28
C GLY A 22 22.42 -16.83 8.32
N MET A 23 22.00 -16.26 9.46
CA MET A 23 20.74 -15.53 9.56
C MET A 23 21.00 -14.06 9.25
N VAL A 24 20.60 -13.64 8.05
CA VAL A 24 20.57 -12.22 7.69
C VAL A 24 19.35 -11.60 8.35
N VAL A 25 19.58 -10.72 9.33
CA VAL A 25 18.52 -9.85 9.87
C VAL A 25 18.18 -8.83 8.79
N VAL A 26 17.17 -9.14 7.98
CA VAL A 26 16.59 -8.19 7.03
C VAL A 26 15.63 -7.31 7.82
N THR A 27 16.03 -6.08 8.12
CA THR A 27 15.08 -5.06 8.55
C THR A 27 14.26 -4.64 7.33
N ALA A 28 13.09 -5.24 7.15
CA ALA A 28 12.09 -4.73 6.23
C ALA A 28 11.50 -3.46 6.85
N GLN A 29 12.17 -2.32 6.66
CA GLN A 29 11.51 -1.04 6.88
C GLN A 29 10.53 -0.86 5.72
N GLU A 30 9.24 -1.02 6.00
CA GLU A 30 8.20 -0.71 5.02
C GLU A 30 8.33 0.79 4.69
N ALA A 31 8.95 1.09 3.55
CA ALA A 31 9.15 2.45 3.11
C ALA A 31 7.79 3.00 2.69
N ALA A 32 7.06 3.59 3.64
CA ALA A 32 5.80 4.25 3.34
C ALA A 32 6.03 5.35 2.31
N VAL A 33 5.17 5.41 1.30
CA VAL A 33 5.21 6.44 0.26
C VAL A 33 4.77 7.76 0.88
N ARG A 34 5.62 8.79 0.80
CA ARG A 34 5.27 10.13 1.32
C ARG A 34 4.41 10.88 0.31
N VAL A 35 3.26 11.37 0.76
CA VAL A 35 2.35 12.21 -0.02
C VAL A 35 2.70 13.66 0.27
N LYS A 36 3.26 14.35 -0.72
CA LYS A 36 3.75 15.73 -0.57
C LYS A 36 2.60 16.73 -0.47
N TYR A 37 2.71 17.69 0.44
CA TYR A 37 1.75 18.79 0.52
C TYR A 37 2.02 19.84 -0.57
N VAL A 38 0.97 20.28 -1.25
CA VAL A 38 1.02 21.35 -2.26
C VAL A 38 0.00 22.41 -1.88
N ALA A 39 0.46 23.65 -1.72
CA ALA A 39 -0.41 24.79 -1.50
C ALA A 39 -1.14 25.15 -2.82
N GLY A 40 -2.47 25.15 -2.80
CA GLY A 40 -3.30 25.55 -3.96
C GLY A 40 -3.81 24.38 -4.79
N ALA A 41 -3.93 24.58 -6.11
CA ALA A 41 -4.48 23.60 -7.03
C ALA A 41 -3.52 22.43 -7.25
N LEU A 42 -4.06 21.21 -7.32
CA LEU A 42 -3.28 20.01 -7.61
C LEU A 42 -2.99 19.90 -9.12
N PRO A 43 -1.83 19.34 -9.50
CA PRO A 43 -1.48 19.18 -10.91
C PRO A 43 -2.39 18.15 -11.59
N THR A 44 -2.93 18.51 -12.76
CA THR A 44 -3.60 17.58 -13.68
C THR A 44 -2.68 17.11 -14.79
N ASP A 45 -1.60 17.85 -15.06
CA ASP A 45 -0.57 17.47 -16.03
C ASP A 45 0.39 16.43 -15.40
N PRO A 46 0.49 15.20 -15.96
CA PRO A 46 1.44 14.21 -15.47
C PRO A 46 2.90 14.63 -15.59
N PHE A 47 3.23 15.60 -16.44
CA PHE A 47 4.62 16.07 -16.65
C PHE A 47 4.98 17.31 -15.82
N SER A 48 4.11 17.73 -14.91
CA SER A 48 4.36 18.85 -14.01
C SER A 48 5.56 18.60 -13.09
N ASN A 49 6.37 19.63 -12.85
CA ASN A 49 7.51 19.58 -11.93
C ASN A 49 7.10 19.52 -10.44
N VAL A 50 5.81 19.60 -10.13
CA VAL A 50 5.28 19.53 -8.75
C VAL A 50 5.39 18.11 -8.19
N TRP A 51 5.29 17.10 -9.06
CA TRP A 51 5.30 15.69 -8.71
C TRP A 51 6.63 15.27 -8.06
N PRO A 52 6.58 14.63 -6.88
CA PRO A 52 7.73 13.88 -6.35
C PRO A 52 8.16 12.77 -7.32
N ALA A 53 9.41 12.33 -7.20
CA ALA A 53 9.89 11.15 -7.91
C ALA A 53 8.98 9.94 -7.62
N PRO A 54 8.43 9.26 -8.65
CA PRO A 54 7.59 8.08 -8.44
C PRO A 54 8.35 6.95 -7.76
N VAL A 55 7.67 6.25 -6.85
CA VAL A 55 8.14 5.03 -6.21
C VAL A 55 7.66 3.83 -7.02
N ASP A 56 8.56 2.95 -7.45
CA ASP A 56 8.19 1.75 -8.17
C ASP A 56 7.54 0.71 -7.25
N VAL A 57 6.29 0.36 -7.56
CA VAL A 57 5.53 -0.68 -6.87
C VAL A 57 5.50 -1.93 -7.76
N PRO A 58 6.02 -3.08 -7.30
CA PRO A 58 6.00 -4.30 -8.08
C PRO A 58 4.58 -4.86 -8.19
N LEU A 59 4.27 -5.37 -9.38
CA LEU A 59 3.01 -6.01 -9.73
C LEU A 59 3.28 -7.45 -10.16
N THR A 60 2.44 -8.35 -9.69
CA THR A 60 2.44 -9.76 -10.09
C THR A 60 1.17 -10.06 -10.88
N SER A 61 1.35 -10.66 -12.06
CA SER A 61 0.24 -11.10 -12.89
C SER A 61 -0.49 -12.28 -12.24
N GLN A 62 -1.82 -12.23 -12.21
CA GLN A 62 -2.64 -13.32 -11.70
C GLN A 62 -2.76 -14.43 -12.77
N SER A 63 -1.85 -15.41 -12.72
CA SER A 63 -1.86 -16.58 -13.61
C SER A 63 -2.77 -17.68 -13.07
N LEU A 64 -4.11 -17.48 -13.08
CA LEU A 64 -5.08 -18.45 -12.54
C LEU A 64 -6.09 -18.98 -13.58
N VAL A 65 -5.98 -18.62 -14.86
CA VAL A 65 -6.94 -19.03 -15.90
C VAL A 65 -6.23 -19.71 -17.07
N TYR A 66 -6.76 -20.86 -17.51
CA TYR A 66 -6.27 -21.59 -18.67
C TYR A 66 -6.72 -20.95 -20.01
N PRO A 67 -5.89 -21.04 -21.08
CA PRO A 67 -4.54 -21.59 -21.08
C PRO A 67 -3.58 -20.71 -20.28
N LEU A 68 -2.80 -21.33 -19.41
CA LEU A 68 -1.85 -20.61 -18.56
C LEU A 68 -0.89 -19.80 -19.45
N PRO A 69 -0.70 -18.50 -19.21
CA PRO A 69 0.28 -17.70 -19.93
C PRO A 69 1.68 -18.34 -19.83
N ALA A 70 2.48 -18.23 -20.89
CA ALA A 70 3.80 -18.86 -20.97
C ALA A 70 4.78 -18.38 -19.87
N ALA A 71 4.54 -17.22 -19.27
CA ALA A 71 5.29 -16.71 -18.12
C ALA A 71 4.45 -15.77 -17.26
N THR A 72 4.68 -15.81 -15.94
CA THR A 72 4.25 -14.74 -15.02
C THR A 72 5.08 -13.50 -15.31
N GLU A 73 4.46 -12.48 -15.88
CA GLU A 73 5.13 -11.20 -16.07
C GLU A 73 5.22 -10.44 -14.75
N THR A 74 6.45 -10.06 -14.40
CA THR A 74 6.71 -9.07 -13.36
C THR A 74 6.64 -7.70 -14.01
N ARG A 75 5.71 -6.88 -13.55
CA ARG A 75 5.55 -5.48 -14.00
C ARG A 75 5.76 -4.57 -12.80
N SER A 76 5.87 -3.27 -13.04
CA SER A 76 5.80 -2.27 -11.97
C SER A 76 4.92 -1.11 -12.39
N VAL A 77 4.37 -0.43 -11.39
CA VAL A 77 3.75 0.88 -11.55
C VAL A 77 4.51 1.87 -10.67
N GLY A 78 5.02 2.93 -11.28
CA GLY A 78 5.59 4.07 -10.58
C GLY A 78 4.45 4.91 -9.98
N VAL A 79 4.48 5.12 -8.67
CA VAL A 79 3.43 5.85 -7.94
C VAL A 79 4.01 7.10 -7.30
N SER A 80 3.39 8.24 -7.59
CA SER A 80 3.67 9.51 -6.92
C SER A 80 2.35 10.14 -6.45
N ALA A 81 2.36 10.86 -5.33
CA ALA A 81 1.14 11.43 -4.78
C ALA A 81 1.37 12.79 -4.13
N VAL A 82 0.43 13.70 -4.34
CA VAL A 82 0.40 15.05 -3.78
C VAL A 82 -0.99 15.39 -3.25
N TYR A 83 -1.08 16.25 -2.25
CA TYR A 83 -2.36 16.64 -1.65
C TYR A 83 -2.37 18.11 -1.19
N ASN A 84 -3.55 18.74 -1.11
CA ASN A 84 -3.69 20.15 -0.74
C ASN A 84 -4.59 20.38 0.50
N GLY A 85 -4.81 19.33 1.28
CA GLY A 85 -5.69 19.33 2.46
C GLY A 85 -7.17 19.08 2.16
N THR A 86 -7.63 19.29 0.91
CA THR A 86 -9.01 18.99 0.50
C THR A 86 -9.09 17.81 -0.47
N HIS A 87 -8.10 17.69 -1.35
CA HIS A 87 -7.99 16.68 -2.39
C HIS A 87 -6.62 16.03 -2.36
N ILE A 88 -6.54 14.86 -2.98
CA ILE A 88 -5.31 14.13 -3.25
C ILE A 88 -5.28 13.73 -4.71
N ALA A 89 -4.10 13.81 -5.32
CA ALA A 89 -3.84 13.38 -6.69
C ALA A 89 -2.71 12.34 -6.70
N PHE A 90 -2.90 11.30 -7.49
CA PHE A 90 -1.95 10.21 -7.72
C PHE A 90 -1.50 10.27 -9.17
N LEU A 91 -0.18 10.26 -9.39
CA LEU A 91 0.42 9.99 -10.69
C LEU A 91 0.84 8.52 -10.73
N LEU A 92 0.31 7.80 -11.70
CA LEU A 92 0.57 6.39 -11.97
C LEU A 92 1.27 6.28 -13.32
N VAL A 93 2.44 5.65 -13.33
CA VAL A 93 3.26 5.50 -14.54
C VAL A 93 3.60 4.03 -14.73
N TRP A 94 3.30 3.47 -15.88
CA TRP A 94 3.72 2.11 -16.20
C TRP A 94 4.14 1.99 -17.66
N SER A 95 5.02 1.03 -17.93
CA SER A 95 5.43 0.70 -19.29
C SER A 95 4.38 -0.16 -19.96
N ASP A 96 4.00 0.24 -21.17
CA ASP A 96 3.09 -0.47 -22.04
C ASP A 96 3.53 -0.18 -23.48
N PRO A 97 4.02 -1.16 -24.25
CA PRO A 97 4.43 -0.93 -25.65
C PRO A 97 3.26 -0.52 -26.55
N THR A 98 2.02 -0.78 -26.12
CA THR A 98 0.79 -0.56 -26.84
C THR A 98 -0.04 0.54 -26.19
N GLN A 99 -0.83 1.24 -27.02
CA GLN A 99 -1.77 2.24 -26.55
C GLN A 99 -3.18 1.75 -26.85
N ASP A 100 -3.70 0.88 -25.98
CA ASP A 100 -4.99 0.24 -26.17
C ASP A 100 -6.09 1.10 -25.57
N VAL A 101 -6.84 1.76 -26.44
CA VAL A 101 -7.90 2.69 -26.08
C VAL A 101 -9.24 2.11 -26.50
N ALA A 102 -10.25 2.17 -25.62
CA ALA A 102 -11.60 1.73 -25.96
C ALA A 102 -12.13 2.52 -27.18
N LYS A 103 -12.66 1.80 -28.17
CA LYS A 103 -13.26 2.38 -29.39
C LYS A 103 -14.69 1.90 -29.56
N PRO A 104 -15.65 2.78 -29.92
CA PRO A 104 -17.00 2.35 -30.26
C PRO A 104 -16.99 1.28 -31.36
N GLY A 105 -17.65 0.14 -31.13
CA GLY A 105 -17.73 -0.97 -32.08
C GLY A 105 -16.51 -1.92 -32.10
N GLY A 106 -15.47 -1.67 -31.29
CA GLY A 106 -14.35 -2.59 -31.12
C GLY A 106 -14.72 -3.75 -30.20
N LEU A 107 -15.17 -4.88 -30.77
CA LEU A 107 -15.54 -6.07 -29.99
C LEU A 107 -14.33 -6.83 -29.43
N ASP A 108 -13.15 -6.65 -30.03
CA ASP A 108 -11.91 -7.36 -29.69
C ASP A 108 -10.80 -6.44 -29.13
N VAL A 109 -11.15 -5.20 -28.75
CA VAL A 109 -10.17 -4.25 -28.17
C VAL A 109 -10.48 -4.05 -26.69
N PHE A 110 -9.60 -4.56 -25.84
CA PHE A 110 -9.65 -4.28 -24.41
C PHE A 110 -8.81 -3.04 -24.13
N PRO A 111 -9.33 -2.04 -23.40
CA PRO A 111 -8.57 -0.85 -23.07
C PRO A 111 -7.56 -1.14 -21.98
N ASP A 112 -6.41 -0.45 -22.05
CA ASP A 112 -5.48 -0.35 -20.93
C ASP A 112 -6.18 0.28 -19.74
N ALA A 113 -5.83 -0.17 -18.55
CA ALA A 113 -6.49 0.29 -17.35
C ALA A 113 -5.55 0.30 -16.14
N VAL A 114 -5.86 1.16 -15.18
CA VAL A 114 -5.18 1.19 -13.88
C VAL A 114 -6.18 1.42 -12.77
N ALA A 115 -5.96 0.77 -11.63
CA ALA A 115 -6.78 0.94 -10.45
C ALA A 115 -5.93 1.23 -9.21
N VAL A 116 -6.50 2.03 -8.32
CA VAL A 116 -6.01 2.20 -6.94
C VAL A 116 -7.11 1.74 -5.99
N GLN A 117 -6.79 0.76 -5.16
CA GLN A 117 -7.68 0.17 -4.17
C GLN A 117 -7.29 0.66 -2.78
N PHE A 118 -8.29 1.00 -1.97
CA PHE A 118 -8.14 1.46 -0.60
C PHE A 118 -9.03 0.62 0.34
N PRO A 119 -8.58 0.31 1.57
CA PRO A 119 -9.47 -0.20 2.60
C PRO A 119 -10.55 0.83 2.94
N VAL A 120 -11.82 0.41 3.02
CA VAL A 120 -12.88 1.31 3.53
C VAL A 120 -12.67 1.57 5.02
N SER A 121 -12.36 0.53 5.79
CA SER A 121 -11.97 0.59 7.19
C SER A 121 -10.47 0.43 7.35
N ARG A 122 -9.90 1.13 8.33
CA ARG A 122 -8.47 1.07 8.67
C ARG A 122 -8.16 0.08 9.79
N ALA A 123 -9.19 -0.55 10.37
CA ALA A 123 -9.02 -1.46 11.50
C ALA A 123 -8.17 -2.69 11.14
N GLN A 124 -8.31 -3.17 9.90
CA GLN A 124 -7.57 -4.29 9.35
C GLN A 124 -7.37 -4.08 7.85
N LEU A 125 -6.23 -4.52 7.32
CA LEU A 125 -6.02 -4.57 5.88
C LEU A 125 -6.90 -5.68 5.27
N PRO A 126 -7.80 -5.34 4.33
CA PRO A 126 -8.63 -6.32 3.65
C PRO A 126 -7.81 -7.31 2.83
N TYR A 127 -8.46 -8.39 2.40
CA TYR A 127 -7.88 -9.27 1.40
C TYR A 127 -7.53 -8.49 0.13
N ILE A 128 -6.33 -8.70 -0.39
CA ILE A 128 -5.79 -7.88 -1.50
C ILE A 128 -6.62 -8.02 -2.78
N CYS A 129 -7.21 -9.19 -3.02
CA CYS A 129 -8.09 -9.44 -4.15
C CYS A 129 -9.52 -8.94 -3.86
N MET A 130 -9.64 -7.64 -3.60
CA MET A 130 -10.90 -6.90 -3.51
C MET A 130 -11.73 -7.11 -2.24
N GLY A 131 -11.04 -7.39 -1.13
CA GLY A 131 -11.64 -7.42 0.20
C GLY A 131 -12.59 -8.58 0.44
N THR A 132 -13.38 -8.45 1.50
CA THR A 132 -14.46 -9.37 1.87
C THR A 132 -15.67 -8.56 2.32
N VAL A 133 -16.76 -9.25 2.68
CA VAL A 133 -17.97 -8.63 3.25
C VAL A 133 -17.66 -7.73 4.43
N ASP A 134 -16.89 -8.27 5.38
CA ASP A 134 -16.58 -7.58 6.63
C ASP A 134 -15.52 -6.49 6.44
N ASN A 135 -14.71 -6.64 5.39
CA ASN A 135 -13.60 -5.74 5.08
C ASN A 135 -13.69 -5.32 3.60
N PRO A 136 -14.64 -4.43 3.24
CA PRO A 136 -14.78 -3.98 1.87
C PRO A 136 -13.66 -3.02 1.47
N VAL A 137 -13.51 -2.86 0.16
CA VAL A 137 -12.53 -1.94 -0.43
C VAL A 137 -13.22 -0.92 -1.34
N ASN A 138 -12.65 0.27 -1.38
CA ASN A 138 -12.98 1.32 -2.32
C ASN A 138 -11.94 1.32 -3.45
N ILE A 139 -12.37 1.33 -4.71
CA ILE A 139 -11.47 1.25 -5.87
C ILE A 139 -11.72 2.46 -6.77
N VAL A 140 -10.67 3.23 -7.06
CA VAL A 140 -10.69 4.20 -8.15
C VAL A 140 -10.13 3.52 -9.38
N TYR A 141 -10.93 3.39 -10.43
CA TYR A 141 -10.61 2.62 -11.62
C TYR A 141 -10.65 3.50 -12.86
N TRP A 142 -9.54 3.57 -13.58
CA TRP A 142 -9.44 4.28 -14.85
C TRP A 142 -9.24 3.32 -16.00
N LYS A 143 -9.90 3.60 -17.13
CA LYS A 143 -9.78 2.87 -18.39
C LYS A 143 -9.51 3.85 -19.53
N ALA A 144 -8.56 3.50 -20.39
CA ALA A 144 -8.21 4.26 -21.59
C ALA A 144 -9.42 4.41 -22.52
N GLY A 145 -9.77 5.65 -22.85
CA GLY A 145 -10.90 5.98 -23.74
C GLY A 145 -12.28 5.93 -23.09
N VAL A 146 -12.38 5.55 -21.80
CA VAL A 146 -13.65 5.53 -21.06
C VAL A 146 -13.67 6.61 -19.98
N GLY A 147 -12.61 6.71 -19.18
CA GLY A 147 -12.53 7.65 -18.05
C GLY A 147 -12.28 6.93 -16.73
N VAL A 148 -12.68 7.58 -15.63
CA VAL A 148 -12.47 7.08 -14.26
C VAL A 148 -13.79 6.92 -13.53
N GLU A 149 -13.88 5.87 -12.72
CA GLU A 149 -15.04 5.52 -11.92
C GLU A 149 -14.61 5.23 -10.48
N ASN A 150 -15.50 5.54 -9.52
CA ASN A 150 -15.32 5.19 -8.12
C ASN A 150 -16.19 3.98 -7.77
N LEU A 151 -15.57 2.91 -7.32
CA LEU A 151 -16.18 1.60 -7.16
C LEU A 151 -16.07 1.11 -5.72
N VAL A 152 -16.91 0.14 -5.39
CA VAL A 152 -16.80 -0.65 -4.17
C VAL A 152 -16.75 -2.13 -4.53
N ALA A 153 -15.94 -2.88 -3.80
CA ALA A 153 -15.88 -4.34 -3.91
C ALA A 153 -15.81 -4.97 -2.52
N GLY A 154 -16.26 -6.22 -2.42
CA GLY A 154 -16.44 -6.94 -1.16
C GLY A 154 -17.65 -6.45 -0.35
N ALA A 155 -18.08 -5.20 -0.52
CA ALA A 155 -19.25 -4.67 0.16
C ALA A 155 -20.54 -5.34 -0.31
N GLY A 156 -21.37 -5.72 0.65
CA GLY A 156 -22.79 -5.97 0.40
C GLY A 156 -23.18 -7.41 0.05
N TYR A 157 -22.26 -8.38 -0.01
CA TYR A 157 -22.66 -9.77 0.19
C TYR A 157 -23.08 -9.94 1.66
N GLY A 158 -24.29 -10.41 1.94
CA GLY A 158 -24.81 -10.54 3.31
C GLY A 158 -25.50 -9.31 3.91
N LEU A 159 -25.52 -8.16 3.21
CA LEU A 159 -26.42 -7.05 3.55
C LEU A 159 -27.83 -7.32 2.99
N SER A 160 -28.87 -6.91 3.73
CA SER A 160 -30.24 -6.94 3.22
C SER A 160 -30.44 -5.93 2.08
N PRO A 161 -31.43 -6.14 1.18
CA PRO A 161 -31.74 -5.17 0.12
C PRO A 161 -31.92 -3.73 0.64
N GLN A 162 -32.57 -3.55 1.79
CA GLN A 162 -32.80 -2.24 2.40
C GLN A 162 -31.51 -1.61 2.91
N GLN A 163 -30.59 -2.40 3.49
CA GLN A 163 -29.28 -1.91 3.92
C GLN A 163 -28.44 -1.47 2.71
N ARG A 164 -28.52 -2.20 1.60
CA ARG A 164 -27.83 -1.86 0.35
C ARG A 164 -28.37 -0.58 -0.27
N GLU A 165 -29.69 -0.44 -0.31
CA GLU A 165 -30.35 0.77 -0.81
C GLU A 165 -30.00 2.00 0.04
N ALA A 166 -29.91 1.86 1.37
CA ALA A 166 -29.46 2.94 2.26
C ALA A 166 -28.01 3.39 2.00
N LEU A 167 -27.18 2.53 1.40
CA LEU A 167 -25.82 2.82 0.94
C LEU A 167 -25.78 3.25 -0.53
N GLY A 168 -26.93 3.45 -1.18
CA GLY A 168 -27.03 3.81 -2.60
C GLY A 168 -26.53 2.72 -3.55
N LEU A 169 -26.45 1.46 -3.09
CA LEU A 169 -26.06 0.31 -3.91
C LEU A 169 -27.29 -0.36 -4.53
N GLN A 170 -27.08 -1.19 -5.55
CA GLN A 170 -28.16 -1.98 -6.14
C GLN A 170 -28.73 -2.96 -5.10
N ALA A 171 -30.05 -3.10 -5.01
CA ALA A 171 -30.68 -4.01 -4.05
C ALA A 171 -30.17 -5.46 -4.17
N THR A 172 -29.91 -5.90 -5.40
CA THR A 172 -29.29 -7.19 -5.73
C THR A 172 -28.00 -6.92 -6.50
N PRO A 173 -26.82 -7.33 -5.99
CA PRO A 173 -25.56 -7.11 -6.69
C PRO A 173 -25.51 -7.93 -7.99
N ALA A 174 -25.31 -7.26 -9.12
CA ALA A 174 -25.13 -7.92 -10.41
C ALA A 174 -23.68 -8.40 -10.65
N ALA A 175 -22.72 -7.88 -9.87
CA ALA A 175 -21.30 -8.17 -9.98
C ALA A 175 -20.62 -8.02 -8.61
N PRO A 176 -19.43 -8.63 -8.40
CA PRO A 176 -18.65 -8.47 -7.17
C PRO A 176 -18.05 -7.06 -7.00
N VAL A 177 -18.18 -6.21 -8.02
CA VAL A 177 -17.80 -4.79 -8.01
C VAL A 177 -18.98 -3.97 -8.48
N GLU A 178 -19.26 -2.90 -7.77
CA GLU A 178 -20.37 -2.01 -8.07
C GLU A 178 -19.90 -0.56 -8.08
N LEU A 179 -20.58 0.28 -8.85
CA LEU A 179 -20.40 1.73 -8.79
C LEU A 179 -20.89 2.25 -7.43
N LEU A 180 -20.11 3.14 -6.84
CA LEU A 180 -20.62 3.97 -5.76
C LEU A 180 -21.69 4.94 -6.30
N PRO A 181 -22.62 5.44 -5.47
CA PRO A 181 -23.66 6.36 -5.91
C PRO A 181 -23.07 7.65 -6.48
N ALA A 182 -23.88 8.39 -7.25
CA ALA A 182 -23.45 9.63 -7.93
C ALA A 182 -22.79 10.66 -6.99
N THR A 183 -23.25 10.72 -5.73
CA THR A 183 -22.68 11.58 -4.67
C THR A 183 -21.24 11.22 -4.31
N ALA A 184 -20.80 10.00 -4.60
CA ALA A 184 -19.44 9.51 -4.36
C ALA A 184 -18.61 9.38 -5.64
N GLN A 185 -19.16 9.69 -6.82
CA GLN A 185 -18.43 9.76 -8.10
C GLN A 185 -17.64 11.07 -8.23
N MET A 186 -16.95 11.48 -7.16
CA MET A 186 -16.10 12.68 -7.11
C MET A 186 -14.64 12.32 -7.46
N VAL A 187 -14.45 11.59 -8.55
CA VAL A 187 -13.13 11.19 -9.06
C VAL A 187 -12.92 11.78 -10.45
N THR A 188 -11.72 12.25 -10.72
CA THR A 188 -11.34 12.81 -12.02
C THR A 188 -10.02 12.22 -12.48
N ALA A 189 -9.82 12.13 -13.79
CA ALA A 189 -8.58 11.64 -14.34
C ALA A 189 -8.09 12.48 -15.53
N ALA A 190 -6.78 12.58 -15.66
CA ALA A 190 -6.08 13.04 -16.86
C ALA A 190 -5.05 11.98 -17.23
N ALA A 191 -4.88 11.72 -18.53
CA ALA A 191 -3.97 10.68 -18.99
C ALA A 191 -3.18 11.13 -20.22
N ALA A 192 -1.93 10.70 -20.30
CA ALA A 192 -1.08 10.85 -21.46
C ALA A 192 -0.38 9.51 -21.75
N TYR A 193 -0.16 9.24 -23.03
CA TYR A 193 0.67 8.12 -23.46
C TYR A 193 1.88 8.67 -24.23
N ARG A 194 3.09 8.28 -23.82
CA ARG A 194 4.33 8.77 -24.40
C ARG A 194 5.44 7.73 -24.24
N ASP A 195 6.17 7.46 -25.32
CA ASP A 195 7.35 6.60 -25.34
C ASP A 195 7.13 5.20 -24.74
N GLY A 196 6.02 4.55 -25.08
CA GLY A 196 5.69 3.21 -24.58
C GLY A 196 5.34 3.20 -23.09
N LYS A 197 4.77 4.30 -22.58
CA LYS A 197 4.33 4.43 -21.19
C LYS A 197 3.02 5.19 -21.10
N TRP A 198 2.18 4.74 -20.17
CA TRP A 198 1.05 5.50 -19.69
C TRP A 198 1.44 6.36 -18.50
N TYR A 199 0.86 7.56 -18.45
CA TYR A 199 0.92 8.48 -17.34
C TYR A 199 -0.51 8.87 -16.99
N VAL A 200 -1.01 8.41 -15.86
CA VAL A 200 -2.40 8.65 -15.44
C VAL A 200 -2.39 9.41 -14.12
N VAL A 201 -3.00 10.58 -14.13
CA VAL A 201 -3.29 11.36 -12.93
C VAL A 201 -4.71 11.04 -12.49
N LEU A 202 -4.88 10.48 -11.30
CA LEU A 202 -6.17 10.28 -10.65
C LEU A 202 -6.30 11.27 -9.50
N MET A 203 -7.43 11.97 -9.41
CA MET A 203 -7.68 12.94 -8.34
C MET A 203 -9.04 12.68 -7.69
N ARG A 204 -9.10 12.86 -6.36
CA ARG A 204 -10.32 12.68 -5.55
C ARG A 204 -10.27 13.51 -4.27
N PRO A 205 -11.41 13.73 -3.59
CA PRO A 205 -11.44 14.29 -2.23
C PRO A 205 -10.56 13.48 -1.28
N LEU A 206 -9.84 14.17 -0.41
CA LEU A 206 -9.00 13.58 0.64
C LEU A 206 -9.86 12.88 1.70
N GLY A 207 -10.99 13.51 2.04
CA GLY A 207 -11.98 12.94 2.95
C GLY A 207 -12.85 11.87 2.30
N SER A 208 -13.77 11.35 3.10
CA SER A 208 -14.82 10.45 2.64
C SER A 208 -16.12 11.23 2.40
N ALA A 209 -16.71 11.05 1.22
CA ALA A 209 -18.03 11.58 0.89
C ALA A 209 -19.17 10.55 1.03
N HIS A 210 -18.82 9.29 1.38
CA HIS A 210 -19.76 8.18 1.45
C HIS A 210 -19.21 7.08 2.37
N PRO A 211 -20.03 6.36 3.16
CA PRO A 211 -19.53 5.34 4.09
C PRO A 211 -18.63 4.25 3.47
N LEU A 212 -18.79 3.99 2.18
CA LEU A 212 -17.99 3.03 1.40
C LEU A 212 -16.85 3.67 0.60
N MET A 213 -16.63 4.97 0.74
CA MET A 213 -15.49 5.69 0.16
C MET A 213 -14.42 5.86 1.24
N ALA A 214 -13.21 5.39 0.97
CA ALA A 214 -12.13 5.42 1.96
C ALA A 214 -11.70 6.85 2.28
N SER A 215 -11.60 7.24 3.56
CA SER A 215 -10.94 8.49 3.96
C SER A 215 -9.42 8.33 3.89
N LEU A 216 -8.71 9.30 3.31
CA LEU A 216 -7.26 9.30 3.15
C LEU A 216 -6.56 10.36 4.03
N ALA A 217 -7.29 11.02 4.93
CA ALA A 217 -6.81 12.17 5.70
C ALA A 217 -5.71 11.84 6.72
N ASP A 218 -5.73 10.67 7.37
CA ASP A 218 -4.79 10.36 8.47
C ASP A 218 -3.75 9.29 8.09
N GLY A 219 -3.16 9.41 6.89
CA GLY A 219 -2.38 8.33 6.26
C GLY A 219 -3.29 7.19 5.78
N PHE A 220 -2.82 6.32 4.90
CA PHE A 220 -3.67 5.24 4.35
C PHE A 220 -2.83 4.12 3.77
N SER A 221 -3.45 2.99 3.46
CA SER A 221 -2.85 1.95 2.63
C SER A 221 -3.55 1.90 1.28
N ALA A 222 -2.79 1.63 0.23
CA ALA A 222 -3.31 1.46 -1.11
C ALA A 222 -2.68 0.26 -1.80
N ALA A 223 -3.44 -0.37 -2.69
CA ALA A 223 -2.97 -1.41 -3.59
C ALA A 223 -3.27 -1.02 -5.03
N PHE A 224 -2.51 -1.54 -5.97
CA PHE A 224 -2.55 -1.13 -7.37
C PHE A 224 -2.83 -2.32 -8.26
N ALA A 225 -3.48 -2.05 -9.38
CA ALA A 225 -3.62 -3.03 -10.45
C ALA A 225 -3.51 -2.37 -11.81
N THR A 226 -2.94 -3.08 -12.78
CA THR A 226 -2.87 -2.65 -14.19
C THR A 226 -3.43 -3.74 -15.08
N TRP A 227 -4.05 -3.33 -16.18
CA TRP A 227 -4.54 -4.18 -17.25
C TRP A 227 -3.88 -3.74 -18.56
N ASP A 228 -3.27 -4.70 -19.24
CA ASP A 228 -2.66 -4.59 -20.56
C ASP A 228 -3.65 -5.08 -21.62
N GLY A 229 -4.19 -4.14 -22.40
CA GLY A 229 -5.25 -4.36 -23.37
C GLY A 229 -4.83 -5.34 -24.48
N SER A 230 -3.61 -5.19 -24.98
CA SER A 230 -3.02 -6.02 -26.02
C SER A 230 -2.91 -7.50 -25.62
N LYS A 231 -2.84 -7.78 -24.32
CA LYS A 231 -2.82 -9.14 -23.75
C LYS A 231 -4.19 -9.67 -23.36
N GLY A 232 -5.26 -8.93 -23.66
CA GLY A 232 -6.63 -9.32 -23.36
C GLY A 232 -6.99 -9.23 -21.87
N GLU A 233 -6.21 -8.51 -21.08
CA GLU A 233 -6.44 -8.32 -19.65
C GLU A 233 -7.73 -7.52 -19.43
N ARG A 234 -8.62 -8.06 -18.60
CA ARG A 234 -9.88 -7.43 -18.20
C ARG A 234 -10.43 -8.07 -16.93
N GLY A 235 -11.23 -7.33 -16.17
CA GLY A 235 -11.87 -7.88 -14.96
C GLY A 235 -10.83 -8.42 -13.97
N GLY A 236 -10.91 -9.72 -13.67
CA GLY A 236 -9.95 -10.39 -12.78
C GLY A 236 -8.59 -10.74 -13.41
N LEU A 237 -8.47 -10.72 -14.74
CA LEU A 237 -7.22 -10.99 -15.44
C LEU A 237 -6.40 -9.68 -15.50
N LYS A 238 -5.42 -9.55 -14.62
CA LYS A 238 -4.63 -8.33 -14.36
C LYS A 238 -3.36 -8.61 -13.59
N ALA A 239 -2.50 -7.61 -13.48
CA ALA A 239 -1.40 -7.60 -12.51
C ALA A 239 -1.77 -6.78 -11.26
N THR A 240 -1.38 -7.24 -10.07
CA THR A 240 -1.71 -6.62 -8.77
C THR A 240 -0.50 -6.44 -7.87
N SER A 241 -0.48 -5.40 -7.04
CA SER A 241 0.48 -5.21 -5.96
C SER A 241 0.00 -5.81 -4.63
N GLY A 242 0.88 -5.85 -3.63
CA GLY A 242 0.48 -5.89 -2.22
C GLY A 242 -0.03 -4.53 -1.71
N TRP A 243 -0.38 -4.46 -0.42
CA TRP A 243 -0.71 -3.20 0.24
C TRP A 243 0.55 -2.37 0.47
N ILE A 244 0.48 -1.07 0.15
CA ILE A 244 1.54 -0.09 0.33
C ILE A 244 1.04 1.00 1.27
N ALA A 245 1.79 1.29 2.33
CA ALA A 245 1.48 2.39 3.24
C ALA A 245 1.82 3.76 2.62
N PHE A 246 0.95 4.74 2.85
CA PHE A 246 1.08 6.14 2.45
C PHE A 246 1.01 7.05 3.68
N GLN A 247 1.93 7.99 3.77
CA GLN A 247 2.01 8.97 4.86
C GLN A 247 1.89 10.37 4.30
N LEU A 248 0.93 11.15 4.80
CA LEU A 248 0.78 12.55 4.43
C LEU A 248 1.88 13.38 5.08
N GLU A 249 2.55 14.19 4.27
CA GLU A 249 3.45 15.22 4.77
C GLU A 249 2.63 16.22 5.60
N LYS A 250 2.92 16.35 6.90
CA LYS A 250 2.27 17.37 7.72
C LYS A 250 2.73 18.76 7.25
N PRO A 251 1.85 19.68 6.86
CA PRO A 251 2.26 21.03 6.51
C PRO A 251 2.95 21.64 7.74
N ALA A 252 4.10 22.28 7.53
CA ALA A 252 4.71 23.06 8.60
C ALA A 252 3.64 24.04 9.11
N ALA A 253 3.37 23.99 10.42
CA ALA A 253 2.46 24.97 11.03
C ALA A 253 2.94 26.36 10.60
N PRO A 254 2.04 27.27 10.16
CA PRO A 254 2.46 28.63 9.85
C PRO A 254 3.24 29.13 11.06
N ALA A 255 4.49 29.56 10.82
CA ALA A 255 5.35 30.04 11.88
C ALA A 255 4.54 31.05 12.68
N THR A 256 4.17 30.68 13.91
CA THR A 256 3.45 31.55 14.82
C THR A 256 4.20 32.86 14.81
N ALA A 257 3.51 33.93 14.40
CA ALA A 257 4.05 35.28 14.36
C ALA A 257 4.91 35.48 15.61
N THR A 258 6.16 35.91 15.40
CA THR A 258 7.15 36.20 16.42
C THR A 258 6.48 36.97 17.56
N GLN A 259 6.07 36.27 18.62
CA GLN A 259 5.80 36.90 19.89
C GLN A 259 7.18 37.22 20.44
N THR A 260 7.52 38.50 20.44
CA THR A 260 8.64 39.05 21.20
C THR A 260 8.57 38.46 22.62
N PRO A 261 9.57 37.72 23.09
CA PRO A 261 9.52 37.15 24.42
C PRO A 261 9.70 38.27 25.43
N THR A 262 8.60 38.74 26.04
CA THR A 262 8.66 39.48 27.29
C THR A 262 9.18 38.51 28.35
N THR A 263 10.41 38.73 28.79
CA THR A 263 11.06 37.97 29.84
C THR A 263 10.25 38.08 31.13
N THR A 264 9.71 36.98 31.62
CA THR A 264 9.44 36.79 33.05
C THR A 264 9.82 35.36 33.38
N ALA A 265 10.93 35.24 34.10
CA ALA A 265 11.49 33.98 34.55
C ALA A 265 10.66 33.39 35.70
N ALA A 266 10.31 32.11 35.58
CA ALA A 266 10.06 31.22 36.72
C ALA A 266 10.43 29.78 36.32
N PRO A 267 11.00 28.96 37.23
CA PRO A 267 11.80 27.81 36.86
C PRO A 267 11.05 26.49 36.92
N GLY A 268 11.39 25.61 35.97
CA GLY A 268 11.34 24.15 36.14
C GLY A 268 10.05 23.46 35.67
N THR A 269 10.07 22.93 34.45
CA THR A 269 9.40 21.63 34.16
C THR A 269 10.16 20.95 33.02
N THR A 270 10.75 19.80 33.33
CA THR A 270 11.48 18.93 32.40
C THR A 270 10.52 18.34 31.38
N THR A 271 10.70 18.64 30.09
CA THR A 271 10.00 17.96 29.00
C THR A 271 10.55 16.53 28.88
N ILE A 272 9.72 15.54 29.15
CA ILE A 272 10.04 14.12 28.96
C ILE A 272 9.64 13.75 27.53
N THR A 273 10.62 13.48 26.66
CA THR A 273 10.38 12.89 25.33
C THR A 273 10.08 11.40 25.51
N GLN A 274 8.82 11.00 25.36
CA GLN A 274 8.46 9.57 25.30
C GLN A 274 8.73 9.02 23.90
N THR A 275 9.88 8.38 23.72
CA THR A 275 10.14 7.48 22.59
C THR A 275 9.51 6.13 22.92
N THR A 276 8.41 5.77 22.24
CA THR A 276 7.84 4.42 22.35
C THR A 276 8.50 3.53 21.30
N THR A 277 9.50 2.75 21.71
CA THR A 277 10.06 1.66 20.89
C THR A 277 9.16 0.44 21.04
N VAL A 278 8.41 0.10 19.99
CA VAL A 278 7.65 -1.16 19.93
C VAL A 278 8.55 -2.22 19.31
N THR A 279 9.12 -3.09 20.15
CA THR A 279 9.83 -4.30 19.71
C THR A 279 8.79 -5.40 19.51
N GLN A 280 8.47 -5.75 18.27
CA GLN A 280 7.76 -6.99 17.96
C GLN A 280 8.80 -8.09 17.75
N VAL A 281 8.86 -9.06 18.65
CA VAL A 281 9.62 -10.30 18.45
C VAL A 281 8.73 -11.24 17.65
N VAL A 282 8.96 -11.35 16.34
CA VAL A 282 8.39 -12.43 15.54
C VAL A 282 9.30 -13.63 15.72
N GLU A 283 8.87 -14.62 16.50
CA GLU A 283 9.57 -15.90 16.61
C GLU A 283 9.44 -16.67 15.27
N THR A 284 10.45 -16.57 14.42
CA THR A 284 10.56 -17.40 13.21
C THR A 284 11.49 -18.58 13.43
N THR A 285 11.34 -19.32 14.54
CA THR A 285 12.00 -20.62 14.64
C THR A 285 11.15 -21.67 13.95
N PRO A 286 11.54 -22.16 12.75
CA PRO A 286 10.83 -23.27 12.15
C PRO A 286 11.01 -24.50 13.04
N THR A 287 9.96 -25.32 13.17
CA THR A 287 9.85 -26.43 14.14
C THR A 287 11.00 -27.45 14.05
N TRP A 288 11.69 -27.53 12.91
CA TRP A 288 12.87 -28.38 12.73
C TRP A 288 14.12 -27.90 13.50
N ALA A 289 14.19 -26.62 13.89
CA ALA A 289 15.34 -26.07 14.62
C ALA A 289 15.53 -26.73 16.00
N TRP A 290 14.43 -27.05 16.69
CA TRP A 290 14.48 -27.75 17.98
C TRP A 290 14.98 -29.19 17.85
N ALA A 291 14.69 -29.86 16.74
CA ALA A 291 15.21 -31.21 16.47
C ALA A 291 16.72 -31.20 16.26
N VAL A 292 17.25 -30.21 15.53
CA VAL A 292 18.70 -30.07 15.29
C VAL A 292 19.45 -29.72 16.57
N ILE A 293 18.90 -28.82 17.40
CA ILE A 293 19.48 -28.46 18.71
C ILE A 293 19.49 -29.68 19.64
N GLY A 294 18.40 -30.47 19.68
CA GLY A 294 18.34 -31.70 20.46
C GLY A 294 19.41 -32.72 20.07
N VAL A 295 19.63 -32.91 18.76
CA VAL A 295 20.66 -33.83 18.24
C VAL A 295 22.07 -33.34 18.58
N LEU A 296 22.34 -32.05 18.47
CA LEU A 296 23.66 -31.46 18.82
C LEU A 296 23.97 -31.60 20.31
N VAL A 297 23.00 -31.37 21.19
CA VAL A 297 23.17 -31.54 22.64
C VAL A 297 23.41 -33.01 23.00
N ALA A 298 22.70 -33.95 22.36
CA ALA A 298 22.92 -35.38 22.57
C ALA A 298 24.31 -35.84 22.10
N LEU A 299 24.79 -35.33 20.96
CA LEU A 299 26.14 -35.60 20.46
C LEU A 299 27.23 -35.02 21.38
N LEU A 300 27.04 -33.80 21.89
CA LEU A 300 27.94 -33.19 22.87
C LEU A 300 28.01 -33.97 24.18
N ALA A 301 26.86 -34.47 24.67
CA ALA A 301 26.82 -35.32 25.87
C ALA A 301 27.55 -36.66 25.67
N LEU A 302 27.46 -37.25 24.48
CA LEU A 302 28.18 -38.49 24.14
C LEU A 302 29.70 -38.27 23.99
N PHE A 303 30.13 -37.13 23.44
CA PHE A 303 31.54 -36.76 23.38
C PHE A 303 32.12 -36.42 24.75
N ALA A 304 31.37 -35.72 25.61
CA ALA A 304 31.79 -35.45 26.98
C ALA A 304 31.84 -36.74 27.82
N GLY A 305 30.86 -37.64 27.68
CA GLY A 305 30.83 -38.93 28.39
C GLY A 305 31.93 -39.90 27.97
N SER A 306 32.37 -39.87 26.71
CA SER A 306 33.48 -40.70 26.22
C SER A 306 34.86 -40.15 26.61
N ALA A 307 34.99 -38.83 26.82
CA ALA A 307 36.20 -38.19 27.34
C ALA A 307 36.42 -38.46 28.83
N LEU A 308 35.36 -38.62 29.64
CA LEU A 308 35.47 -38.97 31.06
C LEU A 308 35.72 -40.46 31.33
N ARG A 309 35.52 -41.35 30.36
CA ARG A 309 35.82 -42.80 30.51
C ARG A 309 37.25 -43.20 30.10
N ARG A 310 38.06 -42.25 29.63
CA ARG A 310 39.50 -42.44 29.36
C ARG A 310 40.35 -41.56 30.27
N LYS A 311 40.17 -41.66 31.58
CA LYS A 311 41.14 -41.30 32.62
C LYS A 311 40.90 -42.17 33.84
#